data_AF-A0A2V9H641-F1
#
_entry.id   AF-A0A2V9H641-F1
#
_cell.length_a   1.000
_cell.length_b   1.000
_cell.length_c   1.000
_cell.angle_alpha   90.00
_cell.angle_beta   90.00
_cell.angle_gamma   90.00
#
_symmetry.space_group_name_H-M   'P 1'
#
loop_
_entity.id
_entity.type
_entity.pdbx_description
1 polymer ?
#
loop_
_entity_poly.entity_id
_entity_poly.type
_entity_poly.pdbx_seq_one_letter_code
_entity_poly.pdbx_strand_id
1 'polypeptide(L)'
;RREMRWTEYATAMLLFSGVSMALLYIIERTQRWLPLNPQKFANVEPALAFGTAASFTTNTNWQAYSGESTMSYLTQMAGLAYHNFASAAVGIVLAIVVIRGIARKETDKLGNFWVDTTRCLLWVLLPVCLLGSLVLVSQGVVQNLKPYTTAELIQPYAAQVTGADGKSSAQTVTQQVIAQGPVASQEVIKEFGTNGGGFFNANSAHPFENPTPFSNFFEMVLIFAIPSGLTYTLGRMTGSQRHGWAVWAAMAFLFLAGVTTAYWAEAKGNPLLAGTDQHAGALQSGGNMEGKEVRFGIANSALFTTVTTDASCGAVNSMHDSYTPLGGMVPLINIMLGEVVFGGVGAGLYGIFVFVVLAVFIAGLMVGRTPEYLGKKIESYDVKMAMLAVLILTFTILTFSAISVVKPYGTSSISNPGPHGLSQILYAYASSTGNNGSAFGGLIPNTMWYNTTTAVAQLLGRFFMIIPVLA
;
A
#
# COMPACT_ATOMS: atom_id res chain seq x y z
N ARG A 1 -10.08 -23.19 18.30
CA ARG A 1 -11.01 -22.60 19.30
C ARG A 1 -10.39 -22.43 20.69
N ARG A 2 -9.29 -23.12 21.05
CA ARG A 2 -8.53 -22.83 22.29
C ARG A 2 -8.10 -21.36 22.32
N GLU A 3 -8.39 -20.66 23.40
CA GLU A 3 -7.93 -19.28 23.62
C GLU A 3 -6.41 -19.20 23.76
N MET A 4 -5.82 -18.09 23.31
CA MET A 4 -4.38 -17.83 23.24
C MET A 4 -4.00 -16.60 24.06
N ARG A 5 -2.83 -16.65 24.70
CA ARG A 5 -2.13 -15.46 25.23
C ARG A 5 -1.54 -14.64 24.09
N TRP A 6 -1.20 -13.37 24.37
CA TRP A 6 -0.60 -12.49 23.35
C TRP A 6 0.67 -13.11 22.72
N THR A 7 1.50 -13.79 23.51
CA THR A 7 2.72 -14.46 23.02
C THR A 7 2.44 -15.64 22.10
N GLU A 8 1.43 -16.46 22.42
CA GLU A 8 0.96 -17.57 21.58
C GLU A 8 0.36 -17.02 20.28
N TYR A 9 -0.41 -15.94 20.37
CA TYR A 9 -1.04 -15.28 19.22
C TYR A 9 0.01 -14.67 18.28
N ALA A 10 1.00 -13.94 18.84
CA ALA A 10 2.12 -13.37 18.10
C ALA A 10 2.95 -14.45 17.40
N THR A 11 3.28 -15.53 18.12
CA THR A 11 4.01 -16.67 17.55
C THR A 11 3.25 -17.32 16.39
N ALA A 12 1.94 -17.55 16.55
CA ALA A 12 1.12 -18.12 15.48
C ALA A 12 1.08 -17.23 14.23
N MET A 13 0.94 -15.91 14.42
CA MET A 13 0.96 -14.92 13.34
C MET A 13 2.31 -14.87 12.62
N LEU A 14 3.43 -14.86 13.36
CA LEU A 14 4.78 -14.81 12.79
C LEU A 14 5.10 -16.09 12.01
N LEU A 15 4.74 -17.26 12.54
CA LEU A 15 4.93 -18.54 11.84
C LEU A 15 4.09 -18.62 10.57
N PHE A 16 2.82 -18.21 10.64
CA PHE A 16 1.94 -18.15 9.47
C PHE A 16 2.53 -17.26 8.37
N SER A 17 2.98 -16.06 8.74
CA SER A 17 3.52 -15.08 7.80
C SER A 17 4.85 -15.56 7.20
N GLY A 18 5.76 -16.11 8.02
CA GLY A 18 7.06 -16.61 7.57
C GLY A 18 6.94 -17.80 6.61
N VAL A 19 6.05 -18.76 6.90
CA VAL A 19 5.79 -19.90 5.99
C VAL A 19 5.17 -19.43 4.68
N SER A 20 4.21 -18.50 4.74
CA SER A 20 3.54 -17.96 3.56
C SER A 20 4.50 -17.15 2.67
N MET A 21 5.43 -16.39 3.29
CA MET A 21 6.49 -15.68 2.58
C MET A 21 7.43 -16.63 1.85
N ALA A 22 7.89 -17.69 2.54
CA ALA A 22 8.78 -18.68 1.95
C ALA A 22 8.11 -19.40 0.76
N LEU A 23 6.81 -19.68 0.86
CA LEU A 23 6.03 -20.27 -0.24
C LEU A 23 5.99 -19.34 -1.46
N LEU A 24 5.72 -18.04 -1.26
CA LEU A 24 5.71 -17.07 -2.36
C LEU A 24 7.08 -16.96 -3.03
N TYR A 25 8.16 -16.86 -2.23
CA TYR A 25 9.52 -16.85 -2.77
C TYR A 25 9.80 -18.09 -3.62
N ILE A 26 9.37 -19.28 -3.20
CA ILE A 26 9.52 -20.52 -3.99
C ILE A 26 8.72 -20.44 -5.29
N ILE A 27 7.46 -19.96 -5.26
CA ILE A 27 6.63 -19.80 -6.45
C ILE A 27 7.33 -18.88 -7.48
N GLU A 28 7.86 -17.74 -7.05
CA GLU A 28 8.57 -16.79 -7.93
C GLU A 28 9.86 -17.40 -8.50
N ARG A 29 10.61 -18.13 -7.68
CA ARG A 29 11.86 -18.80 -8.07
C ARG A 29 11.66 -20.04 -8.94
N THR A 30 10.43 -20.54 -9.03
CA THR A 30 10.07 -21.73 -9.83
C THR A 30 9.04 -21.43 -10.91
N GLN A 31 8.63 -20.16 -11.07
CA GLN A 31 7.58 -19.68 -11.97
C GLN A 31 7.65 -20.25 -13.39
N ARG A 32 8.86 -20.41 -13.95
CA ARG A 32 9.05 -20.95 -15.31
C ARG A 32 8.44 -22.33 -15.49
N TRP A 33 8.42 -23.15 -14.44
CA TRP A 33 7.96 -24.54 -14.47
C TRP A 33 6.50 -24.71 -14.03
N LEU A 34 5.87 -23.64 -13.57
CA LEU A 34 4.49 -23.67 -13.10
C LEU A 34 3.50 -23.43 -14.26
N PRO A 35 2.26 -23.96 -14.17
CA PRO A 35 1.24 -23.73 -15.20
C PRO A 35 0.78 -22.26 -15.23
N LEU A 36 -0.08 -21.92 -16.20
CA LEU A 36 -0.61 -20.56 -16.41
C LEU A 36 0.50 -19.50 -16.63
N ASN A 37 1.52 -19.88 -17.39
CA ASN A 37 2.58 -18.99 -17.86
C ASN A 37 2.57 -18.88 -19.40
N PRO A 38 1.55 -18.21 -20.00
CA PRO A 38 1.39 -18.16 -21.45
C PRO A 38 2.56 -17.45 -22.16
N GLN A 39 3.19 -16.48 -21.49
CA GLN A 39 4.34 -15.74 -22.00
C GLN A 39 5.68 -16.44 -21.78
N LYS A 40 5.68 -17.61 -21.10
CA LYS A 40 6.89 -18.38 -20.77
C LYS A 40 7.95 -17.55 -20.05
N PHE A 41 7.53 -16.68 -19.13
CA PHE A 41 8.43 -15.87 -18.32
C PHE A 41 9.43 -16.76 -17.55
N ALA A 42 10.63 -16.24 -17.37
CA ALA A 42 11.67 -16.88 -16.58
C ALA A 42 11.34 -16.84 -15.08
N ASN A 43 12.22 -17.47 -14.28
CA ASN A 43 12.16 -17.36 -12.82
C ASN A 43 12.59 -15.94 -12.40
N VAL A 44 11.88 -15.35 -11.45
CA VAL A 44 12.15 -14.00 -10.93
C VAL A 44 13.49 -13.99 -10.18
N GLU A 45 14.41 -13.08 -10.48
CA GLU A 45 15.75 -13.00 -9.85
C GLU A 45 15.70 -13.01 -8.30
N PRO A 46 16.68 -13.62 -7.60
CA PRO A 46 16.59 -13.88 -6.15
C PRO A 46 16.31 -12.64 -5.29
N ALA A 47 16.99 -11.52 -5.58
CA ALA A 47 16.80 -10.29 -4.81
C ALA A 47 15.39 -9.72 -5.01
N LEU A 48 14.90 -9.72 -6.25
CA LEU A 48 13.57 -9.26 -6.59
C LEU A 48 12.50 -10.18 -5.99
N ALA A 49 12.67 -11.50 -6.07
CA ALA A 49 11.76 -12.46 -5.44
C ALA A 49 11.73 -12.30 -3.90
N PHE A 50 12.86 -12.06 -3.26
CA PHE A 50 12.88 -11.76 -1.81
C PHE A 50 12.13 -10.46 -1.50
N GLY A 51 12.37 -9.42 -2.32
CA GLY A 51 11.68 -8.14 -2.25
C GLY A 51 10.17 -8.27 -2.35
N THR A 52 9.69 -8.89 -3.42
CA THR A 52 8.27 -9.12 -3.65
C THR A 52 7.66 -9.99 -2.54
N ALA A 53 8.30 -11.09 -2.16
CA ALA A 53 7.79 -11.97 -1.11
C ALA A 53 7.65 -11.25 0.24
N ALA A 54 8.65 -10.47 0.64
CA ALA A 54 8.58 -9.65 1.86
C ALA A 54 7.45 -8.63 1.74
N SER A 55 7.33 -8.00 0.58
CA SER A 55 6.39 -6.91 0.38
C SER A 55 4.93 -7.35 0.45
N PHE A 56 4.57 -8.43 -0.23
CA PHE A 56 3.22 -8.97 -0.21
C PHE A 56 2.88 -9.60 1.15
N THR A 57 3.84 -10.25 1.81
CA THR A 57 3.63 -10.78 3.17
C THR A 57 3.36 -9.67 4.19
N THR A 58 3.97 -8.51 4.01
CA THR A 58 3.87 -7.37 4.92
C THR A 58 2.70 -6.43 4.61
N ASN A 59 1.84 -6.79 3.65
CA ASN A 59 0.73 -5.94 3.18
C ASN A 59 1.21 -4.61 2.55
N THR A 60 2.45 -4.56 2.06
CA THR A 60 3.04 -3.37 1.45
C THR A 60 2.87 -3.39 -0.06
N ASN A 61 3.13 -4.54 -0.69
CA ASN A 61 3.10 -4.72 -2.14
C ASN A 61 3.87 -3.67 -2.97
N TRP A 62 5.01 -3.22 -2.45
CA TRP A 62 6.05 -2.54 -3.22
C TRP A 62 6.44 -3.34 -4.46
N GLN A 63 6.52 -2.67 -5.60
CA GLN A 63 6.82 -3.30 -6.89
C GLN A 63 8.07 -2.69 -7.49
N ALA A 64 9.15 -3.47 -7.51
CA ALA A 64 10.38 -3.16 -8.25
C ALA A 64 10.40 -3.85 -9.63
N TYR A 65 9.22 -4.12 -10.17
CA TYR A 65 9.02 -4.88 -11.40
C TYR A 65 7.79 -4.39 -12.16
N SER A 66 7.75 -4.66 -13.46
CA SER A 66 6.54 -4.53 -14.27
C SER A 66 5.82 -5.88 -14.31
N GLY A 67 4.57 -5.91 -13.86
CA GLY A 67 3.82 -7.16 -13.69
C GLY A 67 3.61 -7.91 -15.00
N GLU A 68 3.31 -7.19 -16.08
CA GLU A 68 3.10 -7.72 -17.43
C GLU A 68 4.35 -8.24 -18.14
N SER A 69 5.54 -8.05 -17.57
CA SER A 69 6.80 -8.53 -18.13
C SER A 69 7.56 -9.47 -17.21
N THR A 70 7.16 -9.56 -15.93
CA THR A 70 7.89 -10.29 -14.89
C THR A 70 7.09 -11.47 -14.32
N MET A 71 5.79 -11.28 -14.09
CA MET A 71 4.97 -12.22 -13.31
C MET A 71 4.03 -13.03 -14.21
N SER A 72 4.04 -14.36 -14.03
CA SER A 72 3.08 -15.26 -14.66
C SER A 72 1.69 -15.13 -14.02
N TYR A 73 0.65 -15.64 -14.69
CA TYR A 73 -0.69 -15.59 -14.12
C TYR A 73 -0.80 -16.42 -12.84
N LEU A 74 -0.12 -17.57 -12.76
CA LEU A 74 -0.14 -18.36 -11.53
C LEU A 74 0.53 -17.62 -10.37
N THR A 75 1.65 -16.94 -10.62
CA THR A 75 2.32 -16.14 -9.58
C THR A 75 1.41 -15.00 -9.09
N GLN A 76 0.77 -14.28 -10.01
CA GLN A 76 -0.22 -13.25 -9.68
C GLN A 76 -1.39 -13.83 -8.87
N MET A 77 -1.99 -14.94 -9.31
CA MET A 77 -3.19 -15.52 -8.67
C MET A 77 -2.89 -16.25 -7.35
N ALA A 78 -1.99 -17.22 -7.38
CA ALA A 78 -1.76 -18.16 -6.28
C ALA A 78 -0.65 -17.68 -5.32
N GLY A 79 0.15 -16.70 -5.74
CA GLY A 79 1.15 -16.06 -4.91
C GLY A 79 0.67 -14.70 -4.40
N LEU A 80 0.57 -13.74 -5.31
CA LEU A 80 0.37 -12.32 -4.97
C LEU A 80 -1.05 -12.05 -4.45
N ALA A 81 -2.10 -12.47 -5.17
CA ALA A 81 -3.48 -12.31 -4.72
C ALA A 81 -3.78 -13.14 -3.46
N TYR A 82 -3.16 -14.33 -3.30
CA TYR A 82 -3.24 -15.09 -2.04
C TYR A 82 -2.75 -14.25 -0.85
N HIS A 83 -1.58 -13.62 -1.00
CA HIS A 83 -1.04 -12.74 0.03
C HIS A 83 -1.95 -11.54 0.27
N ASN A 84 -2.53 -10.92 -0.76
CA ASN A 84 -3.47 -9.80 -0.58
C ASN A 84 -4.65 -10.14 0.37
N PHE A 85 -5.10 -11.41 0.38
CA PHE A 85 -6.09 -11.88 1.35
C PHE A 85 -5.47 -12.19 2.73
N ALA A 86 -4.34 -12.90 2.74
CA ALA A 86 -3.69 -13.37 3.96
C ALA A 86 -3.15 -12.22 4.82
N SER A 87 -2.41 -11.28 4.23
CA SER A 87 -1.82 -10.12 4.91
C SER A 87 -2.90 -9.17 5.44
N ALA A 88 -3.96 -8.95 4.65
CA ALA A 88 -5.11 -8.16 5.06
C ALA A 88 -5.85 -8.80 6.24
N ALA A 89 -6.10 -10.11 6.18
CA ALA A 89 -6.71 -10.85 7.28
C ALA A 89 -5.85 -10.76 8.56
N VAL A 90 -4.53 -10.91 8.45
CA VAL A 90 -3.61 -10.74 9.58
C VAL A 90 -3.74 -9.33 10.20
N GLY A 91 -3.75 -8.27 9.39
CA GLY A 91 -3.94 -6.91 9.87
C GLY A 91 -5.26 -6.73 10.64
N ILE A 92 -6.37 -7.16 10.05
CA ILE A 92 -7.70 -7.07 10.68
C ILE A 92 -7.74 -7.81 12.00
N VAL A 93 -7.27 -9.06 12.05
CA VAL A 93 -7.38 -9.86 13.29
C VAL A 93 -6.49 -9.33 14.39
N LEU A 94 -5.35 -8.72 14.07
CA LEU A 94 -4.50 -8.04 15.04
C LEU A 94 -5.20 -6.82 15.63
N ALA A 95 -5.86 -6.01 14.80
CA ALA A 95 -6.69 -4.89 15.28
C ALA A 95 -7.81 -5.39 16.21
N ILE A 96 -8.51 -6.46 15.85
CA ILE A 96 -9.53 -7.08 16.71
C ILE A 96 -8.94 -7.58 18.02
N VAL A 97 -7.74 -8.17 18.01
CA VAL A 97 -7.04 -8.61 19.23
C VAL A 97 -6.71 -7.43 20.15
N VAL A 98 -6.22 -6.33 19.60
CA VAL A 98 -5.94 -5.12 20.41
C VAL A 98 -7.23 -4.55 21.00
N ILE A 99 -8.32 -4.46 20.22
CA ILE A 99 -9.63 -4.05 20.74
C ILE A 99 -10.08 -5.00 21.87
N ARG A 100 -9.91 -6.31 21.73
CA ARG A 100 -10.22 -7.29 22.80
C ARG A 100 -9.35 -7.09 24.02
N GLY A 101 -8.07 -6.78 23.85
CA GLY A 101 -7.15 -6.44 24.93
C GLY A 101 -7.63 -5.23 25.73
N ILE A 102 -8.24 -4.25 25.08
CA ILE A 102 -8.85 -3.09 25.74
C ILE A 102 -10.20 -3.46 26.37
N ALA A 103 -11.08 -4.16 25.67
CA ALA A 103 -12.45 -4.42 26.11
C ALA A 103 -12.56 -5.48 27.23
N ARG A 104 -11.72 -6.51 27.21
CA ARG A 104 -11.74 -7.57 28.22
C ARG A 104 -11.13 -7.09 29.54
N LYS A 105 -11.62 -7.64 30.65
CA LYS A 105 -11.17 -7.32 32.02
C LYS A 105 -10.50 -8.54 32.63
N GLU A 106 -9.38 -8.33 33.33
CA GLU A 106 -8.71 -9.33 34.19
C GLU A 106 -8.47 -10.69 33.52
N THR A 107 -7.95 -10.69 32.28
CA THR A 107 -7.66 -11.93 31.55
C THR A 107 -6.37 -11.83 30.75
N ASP A 108 -5.69 -12.96 30.61
CA ASP A 108 -4.51 -13.12 29.77
C ASP A 108 -4.85 -13.70 28.38
N LYS A 109 -6.14 -13.88 28.07
CA LYS A 109 -6.62 -14.54 26.83
C LYS A 109 -7.23 -13.54 25.86
N LEU A 110 -6.89 -13.64 24.57
CA LEU A 110 -7.24 -12.66 23.53
C LEU A 110 -8.00 -13.22 22.31
N GLY A 111 -8.38 -14.49 22.34
CA GLY A 111 -9.04 -15.19 21.24
C GLY A 111 -8.15 -16.26 20.63
N ASN A 112 -8.32 -16.55 19.34
CA ASN A 112 -7.55 -17.58 18.65
C ASN A 112 -7.28 -17.13 17.22
N PHE A 113 -5.99 -16.99 16.88
CA PHE A 113 -5.52 -16.51 15.57
C PHE A 113 -6.17 -17.24 14.41
N TRP A 114 -6.16 -18.58 14.43
CA TRP A 114 -6.71 -19.39 13.35
C TRP A 114 -8.22 -19.20 13.16
N VAL A 115 -8.97 -19.06 14.25
CA VAL A 115 -10.42 -18.82 14.19
C VAL A 115 -10.71 -17.44 13.62
N ASP A 116 -10.00 -16.43 14.09
CA ASP A 116 -10.19 -15.05 13.66
C ASP A 116 -9.80 -14.89 12.18
N THR A 117 -8.65 -15.43 11.77
CA THR A 117 -8.18 -15.37 10.37
C THR A 117 -9.13 -16.11 9.43
N THR A 118 -9.57 -17.31 9.80
CA THR A 118 -10.52 -18.08 8.97
C THR A 118 -11.85 -17.33 8.81
N ARG A 119 -12.37 -16.72 9.88
CA ARG A 119 -13.62 -15.95 9.82
C ARG A 119 -13.47 -14.69 8.97
N CYS A 120 -12.36 -13.98 9.14
CA CYS A 120 -12.07 -12.79 8.35
C CYS A 120 -12.01 -13.12 6.85
N LEU A 121 -11.27 -14.16 6.48
CA LEU A 121 -11.16 -14.59 5.09
C LEU A 121 -12.52 -14.97 4.50
N LEU A 122 -13.28 -15.85 5.16
CA LEU A 122 -14.49 -16.43 4.59
C LEU A 122 -15.72 -15.52 4.64
N TRP A 123 -15.82 -14.66 5.67
CA TRP A 123 -17.05 -13.90 5.95
C TRP A 123 -16.91 -12.39 5.83
N VAL A 124 -15.69 -11.86 5.71
CA VAL A 124 -15.45 -10.43 5.51
C VAL A 124 -14.85 -10.18 4.14
N LEU A 125 -13.69 -10.76 3.87
CA LEU A 125 -12.94 -10.48 2.64
C LEU A 125 -13.56 -11.14 1.41
N LEU A 126 -13.74 -12.47 1.44
CA LEU A 126 -14.19 -13.23 0.27
C LEU A 126 -15.54 -12.76 -0.31
N PRO A 127 -16.60 -12.51 0.50
CA PRO A 127 -17.89 -12.09 -0.05
C PRO A 127 -17.83 -10.73 -0.75
N VAL A 128 -17.13 -9.77 -0.14
CA VAL A 128 -16.98 -8.41 -0.70
C VAL A 128 -16.12 -8.47 -1.96
N CYS A 129 -15.01 -9.23 -1.96
CA CYS A 129 -14.16 -9.36 -3.13
C CYS A 129 -14.86 -10.07 -4.30
N LEU A 130 -15.69 -11.08 -4.01
CA LEU A 130 -16.47 -11.76 -5.04
C LEU A 130 -17.44 -10.79 -5.73
N LEU A 131 -18.24 -10.05 -4.96
CA LEU A 131 -19.20 -9.10 -5.52
C LEU A 131 -18.52 -7.89 -6.16
N GLY A 132 -17.52 -7.33 -5.50
CA GLY A 132 -16.78 -6.18 -6.01
C GLY A 132 -16.07 -6.50 -7.32
N SER A 133 -15.52 -7.71 -7.48
CA SER A 133 -14.81 -8.06 -8.72
C SER A 133 -15.76 -8.10 -9.92
N LEU A 134 -17.01 -8.53 -9.70
CA LEU A 134 -18.05 -8.46 -10.73
C LEU A 134 -18.43 -7.01 -11.06
N VAL A 135 -18.48 -6.13 -10.06
CA VAL A 135 -18.69 -4.68 -10.28
C VAL A 135 -17.57 -4.11 -11.13
N LEU A 136 -16.30 -4.40 -10.81
CA LEU A 136 -15.16 -3.93 -11.60
C LEU A 136 -15.16 -4.49 -13.03
N VAL A 137 -15.46 -5.79 -13.20
CA VAL A 137 -15.60 -6.39 -14.54
C VAL A 137 -16.71 -5.69 -15.35
N SER A 138 -17.82 -5.32 -14.71
CA SER A 138 -18.90 -4.59 -15.39
C SER A 138 -18.47 -3.21 -15.92
N GLN A 139 -17.43 -2.61 -15.33
CA GLN A 139 -16.85 -1.34 -15.76
C GLN A 139 -15.73 -1.48 -16.79
N GLY A 140 -15.26 -2.71 -17.07
CA GLY A 140 -14.23 -2.98 -18.07
C GLY A 140 -12.90 -3.50 -17.53
N VAL A 141 -12.80 -3.80 -16.23
CA VAL A 141 -11.60 -4.44 -15.65
C VAL A 141 -11.47 -5.86 -16.20
N VAL A 142 -10.26 -6.24 -16.60
CA VAL A 142 -10.03 -7.51 -17.29
C VAL A 142 -10.07 -8.69 -16.30
N GLN A 143 -10.73 -9.79 -16.66
CA GLN A 143 -10.72 -11.02 -15.86
C GLN A 143 -10.74 -12.25 -16.78
N ASN A 144 -9.57 -12.74 -17.18
CA ASN A 144 -9.45 -13.95 -18.00
C ASN A 144 -8.08 -14.64 -17.84
N LEU A 145 -7.92 -15.83 -18.45
CA LEU A 145 -6.64 -16.57 -18.51
C LEU A 145 -6.13 -16.70 -19.95
N LYS A 146 -6.53 -15.78 -20.85
CA LYS A 146 -6.11 -15.82 -22.25
C LYS A 146 -4.64 -15.42 -22.37
N PRO A 147 -3.91 -15.93 -23.39
CA PRO A 147 -2.63 -15.36 -23.77
C PRO A 147 -2.75 -13.86 -24.10
N TYR A 148 -1.61 -13.16 -24.17
CA TYR A 148 -1.61 -11.75 -24.55
C TYR A 148 -2.16 -11.59 -25.96
N THR A 149 -2.94 -10.52 -26.16
CA THR A 149 -3.61 -10.25 -27.43
C THR A 149 -2.70 -9.37 -28.27
N THR A 150 -2.43 -9.76 -29.51
CA THR A 150 -1.71 -8.92 -30.47
C THR A 150 -2.73 -8.16 -31.32
N ALA A 151 -2.68 -6.84 -31.28
CA ALA A 151 -3.53 -5.97 -32.08
C ALA A 151 -2.71 -5.29 -33.18
N GLU A 152 -3.27 -5.18 -34.39
CA GLU A 152 -2.68 -4.39 -35.47
C GLU A 152 -2.95 -2.90 -35.23
N LEU A 153 -1.92 -2.08 -35.38
CA LEU A 153 -2.02 -0.64 -35.24
C LEU A 153 -2.66 -0.03 -36.48
N ILE A 154 -3.70 0.78 -36.28
CA ILE A 154 -4.33 1.56 -37.36
C ILE A 154 -3.32 2.53 -37.98
N GLN A 155 -2.40 3.05 -37.16
CA GLN A 155 -1.33 3.95 -37.60
C GLN A 155 0.03 3.41 -37.14
N PRO A 156 0.78 2.73 -38.03
CA PRO A 156 2.16 2.34 -37.75
C PRO A 156 3.06 3.55 -37.51
N TYR A 157 4.06 3.40 -36.65
CA TYR A 157 5.04 4.45 -36.36
C TYR A 157 6.46 3.90 -36.29
N ALA A 158 7.46 4.74 -36.53
CA ALA A 158 8.85 4.36 -36.37
C ALA A 158 9.28 4.52 -34.90
N ALA A 159 9.64 3.42 -34.24
CA ALA A 159 10.25 3.42 -32.92
C ALA A 159 11.76 3.20 -33.06
N GLN A 160 12.55 3.89 -32.24
CA GLN A 160 13.96 3.55 -32.09
C GLN A 160 14.05 2.33 -31.19
N VAL A 161 14.51 1.22 -31.77
CA VAL A 161 14.76 -0.02 -31.02
C VAL A 161 16.26 -0.18 -30.90
N THR A 162 16.74 -0.23 -29.66
CA THR A 162 18.12 -0.58 -29.37
C THR A 162 18.27 -2.09 -29.47
N GLY A 163 19.01 -2.53 -30.48
CA GLY A 163 19.32 -3.94 -30.68
C GLY A 163 20.22 -4.49 -29.57
N ALA A 164 20.36 -5.82 -29.52
CA ALA A 164 21.27 -6.49 -28.58
C ALA A 164 22.76 -6.09 -28.78
N ASP A 165 23.10 -5.46 -29.90
CA ASP A 165 24.41 -4.90 -30.23
C ASP A 165 24.60 -3.45 -29.73
N GLY A 166 23.61 -2.90 -29.01
CA GLY A 166 23.63 -1.54 -28.47
C GLY A 166 23.38 -0.45 -29.51
N LYS A 167 23.09 -0.80 -30.77
CA LYS A 167 22.80 0.17 -31.83
C LYS A 167 21.30 0.43 -31.89
N SER A 168 20.92 1.70 -31.93
CA SER A 168 19.54 2.11 -32.16
C SER A 168 19.23 2.06 -33.65
N SER A 169 18.19 1.32 -34.02
CA SER A 169 17.67 1.27 -35.37
C SER A 169 16.21 1.70 -35.39
N ALA A 170 15.80 2.43 -36.42
CA ALA A 170 14.41 2.79 -36.62
C ALA A 170 13.65 1.56 -37.12
N GLN A 171 12.77 1.02 -36.28
CA GLN A 171 11.90 -0.08 -36.64
C GLN A 171 10.46 0.43 -36.75
N THR A 172 9.79 0.12 -37.86
CA THR A 172 8.35 0.38 -38.00
C THR A 172 7.59 -0.60 -37.12
N VAL A 173 6.87 -0.07 -36.13
CA VAL A 173 5.98 -0.81 -35.25
C VAL A 173 4.60 -0.84 -35.88
N THR A 174 4.11 -2.03 -36.21
CA THR A 174 2.79 -2.26 -36.83
C THR A 174 1.83 -2.99 -35.90
N GLN A 175 2.31 -3.54 -34.79
CA GLN A 175 1.53 -4.34 -33.85
C GLN A 175 1.80 -3.91 -32.40
N GLN A 176 0.79 -4.03 -31.56
CA GLN A 176 0.87 -3.84 -30.11
C GLN A 176 0.48 -5.13 -29.39
N VAL A 177 1.27 -5.52 -28.39
CA VAL A 177 0.94 -6.62 -27.48
C VAL A 177 0.17 -6.05 -26.29
N ILE A 178 -1.03 -6.57 -26.07
CA ILE A 178 -1.94 -6.16 -25.00
C ILE A 178 -1.93 -7.24 -23.93
N ALA A 179 -1.40 -6.88 -22.77
CA ALA A 179 -1.35 -7.76 -21.62
C ALA A 179 -2.77 -8.13 -21.13
N GLN A 180 -2.95 -9.40 -20.77
CA GLN A 180 -4.21 -9.96 -20.28
C GLN A 180 -3.99 -10.54 -18.88
N GLY A 181 -5.07 -11.02 -18.24
CA GLY A 181 -4.94 -11.73 -16.98
C GLY A 181 -6.17 -11.66 -16.07
N PRO A 182 -6.11 -12.31 -14.90
CA PRO A 182 -7.16 -12.31 -13.89
C PRO A 182 -7.05 -11.06 -12.99
N VAL A 183 -7.22 -9.87 -13.60
CA VAL A 183 -6.96 -8.57 -12.96
C VAL A 183 -8.03 -8.24 -11.93
N ALA A 184 -9.31 -8.29 -12.29
CA ALA A 184 -10.41 -7.86 -11.42
C ALA A 184 -10.46 -8.57 -10.05
N SER A 185 -10.13 -9.86 -10.00
CA SER A 185 -10.07 -10.61 -8.74
C SER A 185 -8.96 -10.11 -7.82
N GLN A 186 -7.82 -9.70 -8.39
CA GLN A 186 -6.69 -9.15 -7.63
C GLN A 186 -6.94 -7.69 -7.28
N GLU A 187 -7.55 -6.92 -8.18
CA GLU A 187 -7.88 -5.52 -8.02
C GLU A 187 -8.75 -5.27 -6.78
N VAL A 188 -9.84 -6.01 -6.63
CA VAL A 188 -10.75 -5.73 -5.51
C VAL A 188 -10.14 -6.05 -4.15
N ILE A 189 -9.36 -7.13 -4.05
CA ILE A 189 -8.67 -7.41 -2.78
C ILE A 189 -7.51 -6.45 -2.55
N LYS A 190 -6.82 -5.97 -3.60
CA LYS A 190 -5.72 -5.01 -3.41
C LYS A 190 -6.25 -3.69 -2.84
N GLU A 191 -7.44 -3.25 -3.24
CA GLU A 191 -8.07 -2.06 -2.67
C GLU A 191 -8.70 -2.33 -1.30
N PHE A 192 -9.57 -3.34 -1.20
CA PHE A 192 -10.33 -3.62 0.03
C PHE A 192 -9.44 -4.06 1.20
N GLY A 193 -8.36 -4.79 0.90
CA GLY A 193 -7.34 -5.18 1.88
C GLY A 193 -6.20 -4.17 2.03
N THR A 194 -6.32 -2.97 1.43
CA THR A 194 -5.29 -1.91 1.45
C THR A 194 -3.89 -2.48 1.17
N ASN A 195 -3.77 -3.30 0.13
CA ASN A 195 -2.51 -3.90 -0.30
C ASN A 195 -1.86 -3.11 -1.44
N GLY A 196 -2.67 -2.64 -2.41
CA GLY A 196 -2.24 -1.77 -3.51
C GLY A 196 -1.28 -2.34 -4.54
N GLY A 197 -0.90 -3.61 -4.49
CA GLY A 197 -0.05 -4.23 -5.52
C GLY A 197 -0.77 -4.42 -6.86
N GLY A 198 -0.41 -3.62 -7.87
CA GLY A 198 -1.03 -3.63 -9.18
C GLY A 198 -0.72 -4.89 -9.99
N PHE A 199 -1.64 -5.27 -10.87
CA PHE A 199 -1.37 -6.35 -11.83
C PHE A 199 -0.37 -5.89 -12.89
N PHE A 200 -0.50 -4.63 -13.32
CA PHE A 200 0.38 -3.97 -14.29
C PHE A 200 1.28 -2.93 -13.60
N ASN A 201 2.36 -2.53 -14.28
CA ASN A 201 3.30 -1.52 -13.76
C ASN A 201 2.61 -0.19 -13.42
N ALA A 202 1.64 0.23 -14.23
CA ALA A 202 0.90 1.48 -14.02
C ALA A 202 -0.19 1.37 -12.93
N ASN A 203 -0.40 0.19 -12.35
CA ASN A 203 -1.32 -0.03 -11.23
C ASN A 203 -2.72 0.53 -11.53
N SER A 204 -3.30 1.30 -10.61
CA SER A 204 -4.64 1.87 -10.71
C SER A 204 -4.74 3.01 -11.72
N ALA A 205 -3.64 3.39 -12.37
CA ALA A 205 -3.68 4.24 -13.56
C ALA A 205 -3.93 3.39 -14.82
N HIS A 206 -3.70 2.08 -14.81
CA HIS A 206 -3.87 1.24 -15.98
C HIS A 206 -5.36 1.09 -16.36
N PRO A 207 -5.78 1.27 -17.62
CA PRO A 207 -7.18 1.12 -18.04
C PRO A 207 -7.82 -0.24 -17.75
N PHE A 208 -7.03 -1.30 -17.67
CA PHE A 208 -7.53 -2.64 -17.31
C PHE A 208 -7.62 -2.90 -15.81
N GLU A 209 -7.11 -2.01 -14.98
CA GLU A 209 -7.24 -2.04 -13.52
C GLU A 209 -8.34 -1.05 -13.09
N ASN A 210 -8.34 0.15 -13.68
CA ASN A 210 -9.30 1.21 -13.35
C ASN A 210 -9.83 1.94 -14.61
N PRO A 211 -10.86 1.40 -15.29
CA PRO A 211 -11.30 1.87 -16.60
C PRO A 211 -12.10 3.18 -16.59
N THR A 212 -12.81 3.48 -15.51
CA THR A 212 -13.84 4.54 -15.47
C THR A 212 -13.75 5.41 -14.22
N PRO A 213 -14.30 6.64 -14.23
CA PRO A 213 -14.42 7.44 -13.01
C PRO A 213 -15.21 6.74 -11.90
N PHE A 214 -16.18 5.89 -12.26
CA PHE A 214 -16.98 5.12 -11.30
C PHE A 214 -16.16 3.99 -10.65
N SER A 215 -15.35 3.25 -11.41
CA SER A 215 -14.43 2.25 -10.82
C SER A 215 -13.45 2.93 -9.88
N ASN A 216 -12.90 4.08 -10.25
CA ASN A 216 -11.99 4.86 -9.38
C ASN A 216 -12.66 5.28 -8.06
N PHE A 217 -13.92 5.76 -8.13
CA PHE A 217 -14.69 6.06 -6.92
C PHE A 217 -14.94 4.81 -6.07
N PHE A 218 -15.31 3.69 -6.71
CA PHE A 218 -15.56 2.43 -6.03
C PHE A 218 -14.30 1.89 -5.33
N GLU A 219 -13.14 1.95 -5.99
CA GLU A 219 -11.84 1.59 -5.40
C GLU A 219 -11.54 2.44 -4.16
N MET A 220 -11.70 3.78 -4.23
CA MET A 220 -11.50 4.65 -3.06
C MET A 220 -12.43 4.29 -1.88
N VAL A 221 -13.68 3.90 -2.17
CA VAL A 221 -14.61 3.41 -1.14
C VAL A 221 -14.10 2.10 -0.53
N LEU A 222 -13.59 1.18 -1.35
CA LEU A 222 -13.02 -0.08 -0.86
C LEU A 222 -11.81 0.14 0.06
N ILE A 223 -10.89 1.05 -0.31
CA ILE A 223 -9.71 1.40 0.49
C ILE A 223 -10.11 1.81 1.92
N PHE A 224 -11.07 2.73 2.07
CA PHE A 224 -11.48 3.24 3.38
C PHE A 224 -12.51 2.39 4.12
N ALA A 225 -13.15 1.40 3.46
CA ALA A 225 -14.28 0.67 4.02
C ALA A 225 -13.95 -0.05 5.34
N ILE A 226 -12.91 -0.88 5.36
CA ILE A 226 -12.50 -1.61 6.56
C ILE A 226 -11.85 -0.69 7.60
N PRO A 227 -10.86 0.17 7.26
CA PRO A 227 -10.27 1.11 8.22
C PRO A 227 -11.31 1.97 8.93
N SER A 228 -12.26 2.55 8.19
CA SER A 228 -13.37 3.31 8.77
C SER A 228 -14.28 2.43 9.62
N GLY A 229 -14.67 1.24 9.14
CA GLY A 229 -15.54 0.31 9.87
C GLY A 229 -14.93 -0.22 11.18
N LEU A 230 -13.61 -0.30 11.27
CA LEU A 230 -12.90 -0.71 12.49
C LEU A 230 -13.01 0.33 13.61
N THR A 231 -13.11 1.62 13.30
CA THR A 231 -13.37 2.67 14.31
C THR A 231 -14.76 2.50 14.94
N TYR A 232 -15.76 2.11 14.15
CA TYR A 232 -17.09 1.76 14.65
C TYR A 232 -17.03 0.48 15.51
N THR A 233 -16.28 -0.52 15.05
CA THR A 233 -16.07 -1.79 15.78
C THR A 233 -15.41 -1.56 17.14
N LEU A 234 -14.41 -0.68 17.22
CA LEU A 234 -13.81 -0.23 18.47
C LEU A 234 -14.85 0.32 19.43
N GLY A 235 -15.67 1.28 18.97
CA GLY A 235 -16.71 1.90 19.81
C GLY A 235 -17.71 0.88 20.34
N ARG A 236 -18.15 -0.06 19.47
CA ARG A 236 -19.11 -1.11 19.83
C ARG A 236 -18.54 -2.12 20.82
N MET A 237 -17.31 -2.60 20.59
CA MET A 237 -16.70 -3.65 21.43
C MET A 237 -16.23 -3.13 22.78
N THR A 238 -15.86 -1.85 22.87
CA THR A 238 -15.46 -1.22 24.15
C THR A 238 -16.66 -0.64 24.92
N GLY A 239 -17.86 -0.62 24.33
CA GLY A 239 -19.06 -0.03 24.93
C GLY A 239 -19.10 1.50 24.90
N SER A 240 -18.17 2.16 24.19
CA SER A 240 -18.10 3.61 24.06
C SER A 240 -18.16 4.05 22.59
N GLN A 241 -19.36 4.12 22.03
CA GLN A 241 -19.54 4.50 20.62
C GLN A 241 -19.06 5.93 20.33
N ARG A 242 -19.20 6.85 21.30
CA ARG A 242 -18.68 8.22 21.18
C ARG A 242 -17.17 8.26 20.97
N HIS A 243 -16.45 7.33 21.61
CA HIS A 243 -15.00 7.23 21.44
C HIS A 243 -14.62 6.75 20.05
N GLY A 244 -15.31 5.73 19.52
CA GLY A 244 -15.10 5.29 18.13
C GLY A 244 -15.29 6.43 17.12
N TRP A 245 -16.32 7.26 17.30
CA TRP A 245 -16.55 8.45 16.48
C TRP A 245 -15.51 9.55 16.68
N ALA A 246 -14.97 9.72 17.89
CA ALA A 246 -13.91 10.69 18.16
C ALA A 246 -12.63 10.33 17.39
N VAL A 247 -12.25 9.05 17.39
CA VAL A 247 -11.10 8.54 16.62
C VAL A 247 -11.35 8.74 15.11
N TRP A 248 -12.53 8.36 14.62
CA TRP A 248 -12.90 8.56 13.22
C TRP A 248 -12.86 10.03 12.80
N ALA A 249 -13.39 10.94 13.63
CA ALA A 249 -13.42 12.37 13.33
C ALA A 249 -12.02 12.99 13.29
N ALA A 250 -11.10 12.54 14.16
CA ALA A 250 -9.70 12.98 14.13
C ALA A 250 -9.01 12.57 12.83
N MET A 251 -9.22 11.31 12.39
CA MET A 251 -8.71 10.83 11.10
C MET A 251 -9.31 11.62 9.93
N ALA A 252 -10.64 11.80 9.92
CA ALA A 252 -11.33 12.53 8.86
C ALA A 252 -10.85 13.99 8.74
N PHE A 253 -10.56 14.65 9.86
CA PHE A 253 -10.01 16.01 9.86
C PHE A 253 -8.63 16.07 9.18
N LEU A 254 -7.72 15.15 9.53
CA LEU A 254 -6.37 15.10 8.93
C LEU A 254 -6.44 14.77 7.44
N PHE A 255 -7.28 13.80 7.05
CA PHE A 255 -7.53 13.45 5.65
C PHE A 255 -8.02 14.67 4.84
N LEU A 256 -9.00 15.41 5.37
CA LEU A 256 -9.54 16.60 4.72
C LEU A 256 -8.48 17.70 4.55
N ALA A 257 -7.60 17.88 5.54
CA ALA A 257 -6.48 18.82 5.43
C ALA A 257 -5.47 18.38 4.36
N GLY A 258 -5.16 17.08 4.28
CA GLY A 258 -4.29 16.49 3.27
C GLY A 258 -4.84 16.70 1.85
N VAL A 259 -6.07 16.26 1.59
CA VAL A 259 -6.66 16.30 0.25
C VAL A 259 -6.86 17.72 -0.26
N THR A 260 -7.28 18.65 0.61
CA THR A 260 -7.46 20.05 0.23
C THR A 260 -6.12 20.70 -0.12
N THR A 261 -5.05 20.38 0.62
CA THR A 261 -3.69 20.86 0.33
C THR A 261 -3.15 20.28 -0.98
N ALA A 262 -3.30 18.97 -1.19
CA ALA A 262 -2.86 18.31 -2.41
C ALA A 262 -3.60 18.85 -3.64
N TYR A 263 -4.93 18.95 -3.58
CA TYR A 263 -5.74 19.49 -4.66
C TYR A 263 -5.37 20.95 -4.97
N TRP A 264 -5.23 21.79 -3.95
CA TRP A 264 -4.85 23.20 -4.13
C TRP A 264 -3.47 23.34 -4.80
N ALA A 265 -2.51 22.50 -4.42
CA ALA A 265 -1.17 22.51 -5.00
C ALA A 265 -1.19 22.05 -6.47
N GLU A 266 -1.86 20.93 -6.75
CA GLU A 266 -1.91 20.38 -8.11
C GLU A 266 -2.77 21.23 -9.06
N ALA A 267 -3.84 21.86 -8.57
CA ALA A 267 -4.70 22.73 -9.37
C ALA A 267 -3.98 24.00 -9.87
N LYS A 268 -2.89 24.41 -9.22
CA LYS A 268 -2.07 25.55 -9.67
C LYS A 268 -1.22 25.25 -10.90
N GLY A 269 -0.97 23.98 -11.21
CA GLY A 269 -0.15 23.58 -12.34
C GLY A 269 1.35 23.81 -12.13
N ASN A 270 2.09 23.77 -13.24
CA ASN A 270 3.54 23.97 -13.25
C ASN A 270 3.87 25.37 -13.80
N PRO A 271 4.46 26.27 -12.99
CA PRO A 271 4.79 27.63 -13.43
C PRO A 271 5.86 27.67 -14.54
N LEU A 272 6.63 26.59 -14.74
CA LEU A 272 7.62 26.49 -15.82
C LEU A 272 6.98 26.22 -17.19
N LEU A 273 5.74 25.74 -17.23
CA LEU A 273 4.96 25.58 -18.45
C LEU A 273 4.24 26.89 -18.81
N ALA A 274 5.00 28.00 -18.83
CA ALA A 274 4.46 29.31 -19.21
C ALA A 274 4.06 29.29 -20.69
N GLY A 275 2.80 29.62 -20.98
CA GLY A 275 2.26 29.65 -22.35
C GLY A 275 1.45 28.41 -22.76
N THR A 276 1.34 27.39 -21.91
CA THR A 276 0.31 26.35 -22.06
C THR A 276 -0.93 26.75 -21.28
N ASP A 277 -2.12 26.44 -21.82
CA ASP A 277 -3.37 26.62 -21.10
C ASP A 277 -3.45 25.57 -19.98
N GLN A 278 -3.30 26.01 -18.74
CA GLN A 278 -3.42 25.18 -17.54
C GLN A 278 -4.72 25.48 -16.77
N HIS A 279 -5.65 26.22 -17.37
CA HIS A 279 -6.94 26.53 -16.76
C HIS A 279 -7.94 25.39 -16.97
N ALA A 280 -8.75 25.13 -15.94
CA ALA A 280 -9.85 24.18 -16.05
C ALA A 280 -10.90 24.72 -17.04
N GLY A 281 -11.31 23.88 -17.97
CA GLY A 281 -12.29 24.22 -19.00
C GLY A 281 -13.06 22.99 -19.49
N ALA A 282 -13.97 23.19 -20.44
CA ALA A 282 -14.80 22.10 -20.96
C ALA A 282 -14.01 20.96 -21.63
N LEU A 283 -12.79 21.26 -22.11
CA LEU A 283 -11.94 20.32 -22.84
C LEU A 283 -10.79 19.76 -22.00
N GLN A 284 -10.52 20.30 -20.81
CA GLN A 284 -9.41 19.86 -19.96
C GLN A 284 -9.63 20.17 -18.48
N SER A 285 -9.07 19.31 -17.64
CA SER A 285 -9.14 19.44 -16.17
C SER A 285 -8.34 20.62 -15.61
N GLY A 286 -7.40 21.18 -16.39
CA GLY A 286 -6.44 22.20 -15.94
C GLY A 286 -5.41 21.65 -14.94
N GLY A 287 -4.60 22.53 -14.37
CA GLY A 287 -3.59 22.19 -13.35
C GLY A 287 -2.46 21.30 -13.85
N ASN A 288 -1.82 20.59 -12.92
CA ASN A 288 -0.65 19.76 -13.17
C ASN A 288 -1.05 18.36 -13.69
N MET A 289 -1.25 18.26 -15.00
CA MET A 289 -1.61 17.00 -15.67
C MET A 289 -0.44 16.03 -15.88
N GLU A 290 0.79 16.43 -15.55
CA GLU A 290 1.96 15.54 -15.57
C GLU A 290 1.75 14.39 -14.56
N GLY A 291 1.89 13.15 -15.03
CA GLY A 291 1.59 11.94 -14.28
C GLY A 291 0.10 11.72 -13.94
N LYS A 292 -0.85 12.41 -14.56
CA LYS A 292 -2.30 12.25 -14.30
C LYS A 292 -3.02 11.59 -15.45
N GLU A 293 -4.16 10.98 -15.14
CA GLU A 293 -5.05 10.37 -16.14
C GLU A 293 -6.20 11.30 -16.51
N VAL A 294 -6.47 11.40 -17.81
CA VAL A 294 -7.58 12.20 -18.35
C VAL A 294 -8.95 11.70 -17.87
N ARG A 295 -9.05 10.40 -17.53
CA ARG A 295 -10.25 9.78 -16.95
C ARG A 295 -10.62 10.39 -15.60
N PHE A 296 -9.62 10.81 -14.82
CA PHE A 296 -9.80 11.20 -13.42
C PHE A 296 -9.68 12.72 -13.23
N GLY A 297 -8.73 13.35 -13.92
CA GLY A 297 -8.40 14.76 -13.74
C GLY A 297 -7.78 15.04 -12.37
N ILE A 298 -7.46 16.32 -12.12
CA ILE A 298 -6.69 16.75 -10.94
C ILE A 298 -7.39 16.41 -9.63
N ALA A 299 -8.69 16.68 -9.53
CA ALA A 299 -9.44 16.51 -8.27
C ALA A 299 -9.46 15.05 -7.81
N ASN A 300 -9.80 14.10 -8.72
CA ASN A 300 -9.82 12.70 -8.37
C ASN A 300 -8.42 12.11 -8.18
N SER A 301 -7.42 12.57 -8.93
CA SER A 301 -6.04 12.15 -8.70
C SER A 301 -5.54 12.59 -7.32
N ALA A 302 -5.72 13.86 -6.94
CA ALA A 302 -5.32 14.35 -5.63
C ALA A 302 -6.09 13.66 -4.49
N LEU A 303 -7.39 13.41 -4.68
CA LEU A 303 -8.21 12.64 -3.74
C LEU A 303 -7.68 11.20 -3.59
N PHE A 304 -7.48 10.48 -4.69
CA PHE A 304 -6.99 9.10 -4.66
C PHE A 304 -5.59 9.01 -4.05
N THR A 305 -4.67 9.90 -4.42
CA THR A 305 -3.33 9.98 -3.82
C THR A 305 -3.39 10.21 -2.32
N THR A 306 -4.30 11.06 -1.84
CA THR A 306 -4.47 11.25 -0.40
C THR A 306 -5.04 9.98 0.24
N VAL A 307 -6.11 9.40 -0.32
CA VAL A 307 -6.76 8.17 0.17
C VAL A 307 -5.78 7.01 0.27
N THR A 308 -5.02 6.74 -0.80
CA THR A 308 -4.10 5.59 -0.87
C THR A 308 -2.89 5.74 0.05
N THR A 309 -2.47 6.99 0.32
CA THR A 309 -1.32 7.26 1.20
C THR A 309 -1.69 7.48 2.66
N ASP A 310 -2.95 7.82 2.96
CA ASP A 310 -3.49 7.81 4.32
C ASP A 310 -3.81 6.40 4.79
N ALA A 311 -4.35 5.57 3.88
CA ALA A 311 -4.83 4.23 4.20
C ALA A 311 -3.77 3.13 4.07
N SER A 312 -2.47 3.46 3.93
CA SER A 312 -1.43 2.47 3.67
C SER A 312 -1.76 1.50 2.53
N CYS A 313 -2.49 1.97 1.51
CA CYS A 313 -2.94 1.09 0.43
C CYS A 313 -1.83 0.92 -0.60
N GLY A 314 -1.28 2.02 -1.10
CA GLY A 314 -0.19 1.97 -2.07
C GLY A 314 -0.62 1.84 -3.53
N ALA A 315 -1.91 1.69 -3.81
CA ALA A 315 -2.46 1.81 -5.15
C ALA A 315 -2.18 3.21 -5.72
N VAL A 316 -1.69 3.30 -6.96
CA VAL A 316 -1.32 4.59 -7.58
C VAL A 316 -2.11 4.76 -8.88
N ASN A 317 -3.03 5.74 -8.90
CA ASN A 317 -3.77 6.12 -10.11
C ASN A 317 -3.17 7.32 -10.85
N SER A 318 -2.14 7.94 -10.27
CA SER A 318 -1.41 9.08 -10.79
C SER A 318 -0.01 9.12 -10.19
N MET A 319 1.02 9.34 -11.01
CA MET A 319 2.41 9.16 -10.60
C MET A 319 2.84 10.24 -9.61
N HIS A 320 3.12 9.85 -8.36
CA HIS A 320 3.45 10.78 -7.28
C HIS A 320 4.77 11.54 -7.53
N ASP A 321 5.71 10.97 -8.30
CA ASP A 321 6.95 11.65 -8.69
C ASP A 321 6.71 12.91 -9.54
N SER A 322 5.58 12.94 -10.25
CA SER A 322 5.15 14.03 -11.14
C SER A 322 4.27 15.07 -10.43
N TYR A 323 4.00 14.91 -9.13
CA TYR A 323 3.27 15.91 -8.35
C TYR A 323 4.12 17.16 -8.14
N THR A 324 3.46 18.30 -7.95
CA THR A 324 4.11 19.53 -7.51
C THR A 324 4.78 19.31 -6.13
N PRO A 325 5.77 20.13 -5.73
CA PRO A 325 6.48 19.92 -4.46
C PRO A 325 5.56 19.82 -3.24
N LEU A 326 4.51 20.65 -3.17
CA LEU A 326 3.53 20.58 -2.08
C LEU A 326 2.51 19.45 -2.28
N GLY A 327 2.17 19.13 -3.53
CA GLY A 327 1.32 17.98 -3.85
C GLY A 327 1.95 16.65 -3.45
N GLY A 328 3.26 16.47 -3.70
CA GLY A 328 4.03 15.28 -3.32
C GLY A 328 4.48 15.27 -1.85
N MET A 329 4.44 16.43 -1.16
CA MET A 329 4.68 16.50 0.29
C MET A 329 3.55 15.85 1.09
N VAL A 330 2.29 16.01 0.67
CA VAL A 330 1.13 15.42 1.35
C VAL A 330 1.25 13.90 1.50
N PRO A 331 1.43 13.10 0.43
CA PRO A 331 1.57 11.65 0.56
C PRO A 331 2.80 11.26 1.41
N LEU A 332 3.90 12.02 1.34
CA LEU A 332 5.06 11.78 2.20
C LEU A 332 4.72 11.98 3.69
N ILE A 333 3.99 13.04 4.03
CA ILE A 333 3.54 13.31 5.41
C ILE A 333 2.59 12.21 5.89
N ASN A 334 1.61 11.83 5.07
CA ASN A 334 0.64 10.80 5.41
C ASN A 334 1.34 9.49 5.84
N ILE A 335 2.32 9.07 5.05
CA ILE A 335 3.13 7.87 5.33
C ILE A 335 4.00 8.08 6.59
N MET A 336 4.70 9.21 6.70
CA MET A 336 5.62 9.48 7.82
C MET A 336 4.93 9.73 9.16
N LEU A 337 3.64 10.06 9.16
CA LEU A 337 2.80 10.06 10.38
C LEU A 337 2.58 8.65 10.94
N GLY A 338 3.00 7.60 10.22
CA GLY A 338 2.90 6.21 10.63
C GLY A 338 1.60 5.55 10.18
N GLU A 339 1.01 6.01 9.08
CA GLU A 339 -0.19 5.40 8.48
C GLU A 339 -1.38 5.34 9.46
N VAL A 340 -1.64 6.45 10.15
CA VAL A 340 -2.66 6.53 11.23
C VAL A 340 -3.94 7.25 10.84
N VAL A 341 -3.99 7.85 9.65
CA VAL A 341 -5.16 8.56 9.14
C VAL A 341 -6.05 7.57 8.40
N PHE A 342 -7.02 6.97 9.09
CA PHE A 342 -7.67 5.70 8.70
C PHE A 342 -6.68 4.52 8.66
N GLY A 343 -5.59 4.66 7.91
CA GLY A 343 -4.47 3.73 7.86
C GLY A 343 -4.81 2.39 7.20
N GLY A 344 -3.79 1.53 7.16
CA GLY A 344 -3.90 0.19 6.61
C GLY A 344 -4.95 -0.66 7.28
N VAL A 345 -5.41 -1.69 6.58
CA VAL A 345 -6.42 -2.64 7.05
C VAL A 345 -6.01 -3.25 8.39
N GLY A 346 -6.64 -2.78 9.47
CA GLY A 346 -6.24 -3.06 10.85
C GLY A 346 -5.01 -2.30 11.35
N ALA A 347 -4.00 -2.11 10.50
CA ALA A 347 -2.76 -1.41 10.84
C ALA A 347 -2.96 0.04 11.30
N GLY A 348 -3.83 0.77 10.62
CA GLY A 348 -4.18 2.12 11.03
C GLY A 348 -4.83 2.18 12.41
N LEU A 349 -5.64 1.18 12.76
CA LEU A 349 -6.31 1.15 14.05
C LEU A 349 -5.33 0.93 15.20
N TYR A 350 -4.45 -0.07 15.09
CA TYR A 350 -3.47 -0.27 16.15
C TYR A 350 -2.37 0.81 16.14
N GLY A 351 -2.06 1.41 14.98
CA GLY A 351 -1.21 2.58 14.86
C GLY A 351 -1.79 3.79 15.59
N ILE A 352 -3.07 4.13 15.37
CA ILE A 352 -3.69 5.24 16.10
C ILE A 352 -3.77 4.94 17.61
N PHE A 353 -3.89 3.67 18.03
CA PHE A 353 -3.84 3.34 19.46
C PHE A 353 -2.50 3.67 20.11
N VAL A 354 -1.39 3.46 19.41
CA VAL A 354 -0.07 3.90 19.88
C VAL A 354 -0.10 5.40 20.15
N PHE A 355 -0.62 6.20 19.21
CA PHE A 355 -0.74 7.65 19.41
C PHE A 355 -1.75 8.05 20.48
N VAL A 356 -2.85 7.32 20.65
CA VAL A 356 -3.82 7.55 21.73
C VAL A 356 -3.17 7.31 23.10
N VAL A 357 -2.38 6.24 23.25
CA VAL A 357 -1.63 5.96 24.49
C VAL A 357 -0.66 7.12 24.78
N LEU A 358 0.09 7.57 23.78
CA LEU A 358 1.02 8.70 23.93
C LEU A 358 0.30 10.01 24.26
N ALA A 359 -0.83 10.30 23.59
CA ALA A 359 -1.60 11.52 23.81
C ALA A 359 -2.22 11.54 25.21
N VAL A 360 -2.81 10.44 25.67
CA VAL A 360 -3.36 10.31 27.02
C VAL A 360 -2.26 10.39 28.07
N PHE A 361 -1.08 9.81 27.81
CA PHE A 361 0.08 9.94 28.68
C PHE A 361 0.51 11.40 28.86
N ILE A 362 0.69 12.14 27.76
CA ILE A 362 1.08 13.55 27.79
C ILE A 362 -0.01 14.39 28.48
N ALA A 363 -1.29 14.16 28.15
CA ALA A 363 -2.40 14.88 28.77
C ALA A 363 -2.48 14.63 30.29
N GLY A 364 -2.29 13.38 30.73
CA GLY A 364 -2.26 13.04 32.15
C GLY A 364 -1.10 13.73 32.88
N LEU A 365 0.09 13.74 32.28
CA LEU A 365 1.25 14.47 32.82
C LEU A 365 1.00 15.97 32.94
N MET A 366 0.40 16.60 31.92
CA MET A 366 0.10 18.03 31.92
C MET A 366 -0.94 18.43 33.00
N VAL A 367 -1.88 17.54 33.30
CA VAL A 367 -2.93 17.77 34.31
C VAL A 367 -2.49 17.28 35.71
N GLY A 368 -1.36 16.58 35.82
CA GLY A 368 -0.86 16.01 37.07
C GLY A 368 -1.68 14.82 37.57
N ARG A 369 -2.34 14.07 36.67
CA ARG A 369 -3.12 12.86 37.00
C ARG A 369 -2.52 11.63 36.34
N THR A 370 -2.75 10.46 36.92
CA THR A 370 -2.37 9.19 36.29
C THR A 370 -3.08 9.05 34.94
N PRO A 371 -2.35 8.81 33.83
CA PRO A 371 -2.95 8.60 32.52
C PRO A 371 -3.89 7.39 32.52
N GLU A 372 -5.09 7.57 31.95
CA GLU A 372 -6.13 6.56 31.92
C GLU A 372 -6.88 6.59 30.58
N TYR A 373 -7.02 5.43 29.95
CA TYR A 373 -7.73 5.25 28.69
C TYR A 373 -8.81 4.18 28.84
N LEU A 374 -10.07 4.56 28.62
CA LEU A 374 -11.25 3.68 28.72
C LEU A 374 -11.33 2.87 30.03
N GLY A 375 -10.98 3.50 31.16
CA GLY A 375 -11.00 2.83 32.46
C GLY A 375 -9.70 2.09 32.82
N LYS A 376 -8.73 2.01 31.91
CA LYS A 376 -7.45 1.33 32.11
C LYS A 376 -6.34 2.34 32.33
N LYS A 377 -5.59 2.17 33.42
CA LYS A 377 -4.38 2.96 33.67
C LYS A 377 -3.33 2.61 32.64
N ILE A 378 -2.66 3.63 32.11
CA ILE A 378 -1.50 3.47 31.24
C ILE A 378 -0.26 3.53 32.13
N GLU A 379 0.49 2.43 32.16
CA GLU A 379 1.68 2.29 32.96
C GLU A 379 2.96 2.56 32.15
N SER A 380 4.10 2.59 32.85
CA SER A 380 5.40 2.83 32.21
C SER A 380 5.76 1.78 31.16
N TYR A 381 5.25 0.54 31.30
CA TYR A 381 5.47 -0.52 30.32
C TYR A 381 4.76 -0.22 29.00
N ASP A 382 3.48 0.17 29.07
CA ASP A 382 2.66 0.50 27.91
C ASP A 382 3.27 1.66 27.11
N VAL A 383 3.76 2.69 27.80
CA VAL A 383 4.42 3.84 27.16
C VAL A 383 5.74 3.42 26.49
N LYS A 384 6.52 2.52 27.09
CA LYS A 384 7.75 2.00 26.48
C LYS A 384 7.47 1.19 25.22
N MET A 385 6.45 0.35 25.23
CA MET A 385 6.04 -0.42 24.06
C MET A 385 5.52 0.50 22.95
N ALA A 386 4.66 1.47 23.28
CA ALA A 386 4.19 2.48 22.34
C ALA A 386 5.34 3.29 21.71
N MET A 387 6.29 3.76 22.51
CA MET A 387 7.46 4.49 22.00
C MET A 387 8.37 3.61 21.14
N LEU A 388 8.55 2.33 21.51
CA LEU A 388 9.35 1.40 20.72
C LEU A 388 8.74 1.22 19.31
N ALA A 389 7.41 1.08 19.21
CA ALA A 389 6.72 0.97 17.93
C ALA A 389 6.99 2.19 17.00
N VAL A 390 6.91 3.41 17.54
CA VAL A 390 7.19 4.65 16.77
C VAL A 390 8.66 4.77 16.38
N LEU A 391 9.56 4.42 17.29
CA LEU A 391 11.01 4.51 17.07
C LEU A 391 11.49 3.54 16.00
N ILE A 392 10.90 2.34 15.91
CA ILE A 392 11.24 1.37 14.86
C ILE A 392 10.99 1.96 13.47
N LEU A 393 9.84 2.61 13.26
CA LEU A 393 9.53 3.24 11.97
C LEU A 393 10.53 4.36 11.65
N THR A 394 10.70 5.30 12.59
CA THR A 394 11.57 6.48 12.41
C THR A 394 13.03 6.07 12.16
N PHE A 395 13.55 5.14 12.97
CA PHE A 395 14.92 4.66 12.85
C PHE A 395 15.18 3.96 11.51
N THR A 396 14.22 3.15 11.05
CA THR A 396 14.36 2.39 9.80
C THR A 396 14.35 3.34 8.59
N ILE A 397 13.39 4.27 8.53
CA ILE A 397 13.27 5.25 7.44
C ILE A 397 14.55 6.09 7.35
N LEU A 398 14.99 6.67 8.47
CA LEU A 398 16.14 7.58 8.47
C LEU A 398 17.46 6.86 8.18
N THR A 399 17.68 5.68 8.78
CA THR A 399 18.92 4.93 8.59
C THR A 399 19.09 4.50 7.14
N PHE A 400 18.09 3.85 6.54
CA PHE A 400 18.24 3.37 5.16
C PHE A 400 18.26 4.52 4.13
N SER A 401 17.51 5.60 4.37
CA SER A 401 17.59 6.80 3.55
C SER A 401 18.98 7.43 3.62
N ALA A 402 19.54 7.59 4.82
CA ALA A 402 20.87 8.17 5.04
C ALA A 402 21.97 7.36 4.34
N ILE A 403 21.92 6.03 4.39
CA ILE A 403 22.90 5.18 3.69
C ILE A 403 22.76 5.33 2.17
N SER A 404 21.53 5.37 1.66
CA SER A 404 21.27 5.38 0.22
C SER A 404 21.64 6.71 -0.44
N VAL A 405 21.53 7.84 0.28
CA VAL A 405 21.89 9.17 -0.27
C VAL A 405 23.40 9.43 -0.29
N VAL A 406 24.21 8.70 0.50
CA VAL A 406 25.67 8.89 0.55
C VAL A 406 26.45 7.84 -0.26
N LYS A 407 25.78 6.86 -0.85
CA LYS A 407 26.42 5.75 -1.56
C LYS A 407 26.06 5.73 -3.05
N PRO A 408 27.02 5.45 -3.95
CA PRO A 408 26.76 5.40 -5.40
C PRO A 408 25.69 4.38 -5.79
N TYR A 409 25.62 3.23 -5.10
CA TYR A 409 24.63 2.19 -5.37
C TYR A 409 23.18 2.61 -5.03
N GLY A 410 23.01 3.63 -4.18
CA GLY A 410 21.70 4.20 -3.86
C GLY A 410 21.37 5.38 -4.77
N THR A 411 22.32 6.30 -4.93
CA THR A 411 22.15 7.53 -5.73
C THR A 411 22.08 7.28 -7.24
N SER A 412 22.64 6.19 -7.76
CA SER A 412 22.56 5.84 -9.19
C SER A 412 21.15 5.47 -9.65
N SER A 413 20.21 5.24 -8.73
CA SER A 413 18.82 4.91 -9.03
C SER A 413 17.91 6.13 -9.10
N ILE A 414 18.42 7.33 -8.79
CA ILE A 414 17.68 8.60 -8.88
C ILE A 414 17.48 8.96 -10.36
N SER A 415 16.23 9.22 -10.76
CA SER A 415 15.92 9.72 -12.11
C SER A 415 15.81 11.24 -12.17
N ASN A 416 15.38 11.88 -11.08
CA ASN A 416 15.16 13.32 -11.00
C ASN A 416 16.20 13.97 -10.08
N PRO A 417 17.11 14.81 -10.60
CA PRO A 417 18.20 15.36 -9.80
C PRO A 417 17.74 16.42 -8.78
N GLY A 418 18.65 16.82 -7.89
CA GLY A 418 18.41 17.87 -6.90
C GLY A 418 17.58 17.39 -5.70
N PRO A 419 16.86 18.30 -5.01
CA PRO A 419 16.07 17.96 -3.83
C PRO A 419 15.01 16.88 -4.08
N HIS A 420 14.48 16.81 -5.30
CA HIS A 420 13.48 15.80 -5.66
C HIS A 420 14.06 14.37 -5.65
N GLY A 421 15.33 14.20 -6.00
CA GLY A 421 16.02 12.90 -5.91
C GLY A 421 16.20 12.43 -4.47
N LEU A 422 16.38 13.36 -3.52
CA LEU A 422 16.32 13.03 -2.08
C LEU A 422 14.91 12.56 -1.70
N SER A 423 13.87 13.26 -2.18
CA SER A 423 12.48 12.85 -1.95
C SER A 423 12.18 11.47 -2.54
N GLN A 424 12.70 11.12 -3.72
CA GLN A 424 12.56 9.76 -4.30
C GLN A 424 13.08 8.66 -3.37
N ILE A 425 14.28 8.85 -2.81
CA ILE A 425 14.88 7.89 -1.87
C ILE A 425 14.10 7.86 -0.55
N LEU A 426 13.80 9.04 0.02
CA LEU A 426 13.08 9.14 1.28
C LEU A 426 11.68 8.52 1.18
N TYR A 427 10.97 8.77 0.08
CA TYR A 427 9.65 8.21 -0.18
C TYR A 427 9.70 6.68 -0.29
N ALA A 428 10.71 6.13 -0.98
CA ALA A 428 10.86 4.68 -1.11
C ALA A 428 10.98 3.98 0.26
N TYR A 429 11.78 4.55 1.17
CA TYR A 429 11.92 3.99 2.52
C TYR A 429 10.76 4.34 3.45
N ALA A 430 10.18 5.54 3.34
CA ALA A 430 8.95 5.88 4.06
C ALA A 430 7.83 4.91 3.72
N SER A 431 7.56 4.70 2.43
CA SER A 431 6.54 3.77 1.95
C SER A 431 6.84 2.33 2.33
N SER A 432 8.09 1.89 2.18
CA SER A 432 8.51 0.54 2.53
C SER A 432 8.35 0.25 4.03
N THR A 433 8.79 1.17 4.89
CA THR A 433 8.68 1.01 6.35
C THR A 433 7.27 1.23 6.87
N GLY A 434 6.51 2.15 6.29
CA GLY A 434 5.10 2.38 6.63
C GLY A 434 4.18 1.23 6.19
N ASN A 435 4.69 0.31 5.35
CA ASN A 435 3.91 -0.69 4.64
C ASN A 435 2.85 -0.10 3.71
N ASN A 436 3.14 1.08 3.14
CA ASN A 436 2.23 1.77 2.23
C ASN A 436 2.17 1.09 0.86
N GLY A 437 3.33 0.91 0.20
CA GLY A 437 3.41 0.30 -1.13
C GLY A 437 3.55 1.26 -2.29
N SER A 438 3.01 2.48 -2.16
CA SER A 438 3.15 3.47 -3.21
C SER A 438 4.62 3.80 -3.46
N ALA A 439 4.95 4.13 -4.69
CA ALA A 439 6.23 4.69 -5.05
C ALA A 439 6.00 6.04 -5.69
N PHE A 440 7.00 6.92 -5.62
CA PHE A 440 7.04 8.06 -6.53
C PHE A 440 6.94 7.60 -7.99
N GLY A 441 7.69 6.55 -8.35
CA GLY A 441 7.65 5.92 -9.67
C GLY A 441 8.82 6.28 -10.58
N GLY A 442 9.66 7.26 -10.20
CA GLY A 442 10.88 7.58 -10.94
C GLY A 442 12.17 6.95 -10.39
N LEU A 443 12.24 6.59 -9.10
CA LEU A 443 13.37 5.81 -8.59
C LEU A 443 13.42 4.48 -9.34
N ILE A 444 14.62 3.97 -9.66
CA ILE A 444 14.82 2.67 -10.31
C ILE A 444 15.20 1.63 -9.25
N PRO A 445 14.24 0.95 -8.58
CA PRO A 445 14.53 0.17 -7.39
C PRO A 445 14.94 -1.28 -7.68
N ASN A 446 14.94 -1.72 -8.94
CA ASN A 446 15.30 -3.11 -9.28
C ASN A 446 16.82 -3.32 -9.28
N THR A 447 17.42 -3.12 -8.11
CA THR A 447 18.83 -3.34 -7.83
C THR A 447 18.94 -4.25 -6.61
N MET A 448 20.10 -4.91 -6.45
CA MET A 448 20.34 -5.74 -5.26
C MET A 448 20.14 -4.94 -3.96
N TRP A 449 20.62 -3.69 -3.94
CA TRP A 449 20.54 -2.82 -2.75
C TRP A 449 19.09 -2.49 -2.39
N TYR A 450 18.33 -1.91 -3.33
CA TYR A 450 16.96 -1.49 -3.03
C TYR A 450 16.06 -2.71 -2.78
N ASN A 451 16.10 -3.75 -3.62
CA ASN A 451 15.30 -4.96 -3.38
C ASN A 451 15.53 -5.59 -2.00
N THR A 452 16.78 -5.61 -1.52
CA THR A 452 17.09 -6.20 -0.20
C THR A 452 16.71 -5.26 0.94
N THR A 453 17.06 -3.97 0.84
CA THR A 453 16.89 -3.04 1.97
C THR A 453 15.45 -2.57 2.12
N THR A 454 14.69 -2.40 1.04
CA THR A 454 13.25 -2.12 1.15
C THR A 454 12.50 -3.33 1.72
N ALA A 455 12.87 -4.56 1.36
CA ALA A 455 12.34 -5.78 1.97
C ALA A 455 12.59 -5.85 3.48
N VAL A 456 13.82 -5.56 3.91
CA VAL A 456 14.16 -5.50 5.34
C VAL A 456 13.36 -4.39 6.02
N ALA A 457 13.26 -3.21 5.40
CA ALA A 457 12.49 -2.09 5.93
C ALA A 457 11.00 -2.44 6.11
N GLN A 458 10.41 -3.18 5.17
CA GLN A 458 9.03 -3.68 5.23
C GLN A 458 8.82 -4.67 6.37
N LEU A 459 9.73 -5.64 6.53
CA LEU A 459 9.66 -6.65 7.60
C LEU A 459 9.80 -6.00 8.99
N LEU A 460 10.69 -5.02 9.12
CA LEU A 460 10.86 -4.24 10.36
C LEU A 460 9.62 -3.39 10.66
N GLY A 461 9.15 -2.66 9.65
CA GLY A 461 7.96 -1.79 9.75
C GLY A 461 6.68 -2.53 10.12
N ARG A 462 6.55 -3.79 9.68
CA ARG A 462 5.40 -4.63 9.99
C ARG A 462 5.58 -5.40 11.28
N PHE A 463 6.48 -6.38 11.30
CA PHE A 463 6.51 -7.40 12.36
C PHE A 463 7.19 -6.90 13.62
N PHE A 464 8.30 -6.15 13.49
CA PHE A 464 8.98 -5.58 14.66
C PHE A 464 8.13 -4.52 15.35
N MET A 465 7.27 -3.80 14.62
CA MET A 465 6.31 -2.85 15.19
C MET A 465 5.08 -3.53 15.81
N ILE A 466 4.55 -4.61 15.20
CA ILE A 466 3.39 -5.33 15.73
C ILE A 466 3.68 -6.03 17.07
N ILE A 467 4.91 -6.52 17.29
CA ILE A 467 5.28 -7.21 18.53
C ILE A 467 5.04 -6.33 19.77
N PRO A 468 5.56 -5.10 19.88
CA PRO A 468 5.27 -4.22 21.01
C PRO A 468 3.81 -3.74 21.06
N VAL A 469 3.09 -3.74 19.93
CA VAL A 469 1.65 -3.42 19.93
C VAL A 469 0.81 -4.55 20.55
N LEU A 470 1.25 -5.81 20.41
CA LEU A 470 0.58 -6.96 21.02
C LEU A 470 0.96 -7.18 22.50
N ALA A 471 2.15 -6.74 22.89
CA ALA A 471 2.67 -6.81 24.25
C ALA A 471 2.00 -5.77 25.15
#